data_AF-A0AAX3UE06-F1
#
_entry.id   AF-A0AAX3UE06-F1
#
_cell.length_a   1.000
_cell.length_b   1.000
_cell.length_c   1.000
_cell.angle_alpha   90.00
_cell.angle_beta   90.00
_cell.angle_gamma   90.00
#
_symmetry.space_group_name_H-M   'P 1'
#
loop_
_entity.id
_entity.type
_entity.pdbx_description
1 polymer ?
#
loop_
_entity_poly.entity_id
_entity_poly.type
_entity_poly.pdbx_seq_one_letter_code
_entity_poly.pdbx_strand_id
1 'polypeptide(L)'
;MLAFVLALFIHDVPRDYRSESSEQRDTPAKKAAMYKKLLNKRTIMWIVYIAGVQLGARLIAVYVPIYLNNYLHIPRDVSSTINTFVQAAMLIGYFFAPFLEKKMGAIVSVAAGTLTCVPVMLLLANGRHLGSGMVLFVIVGILLFLRTGLANATMPIQQEVQMVIVDKDLRPAFTGVVQIAYAVVGIIDGLFTEFYLFNTQDGYANAYYIAAVIYVIASVLLLVFFAKKYNRILENSHASEEK
;
A
#
# COMPACT_ATOMS: atom_id res chain seq x y z
N MET A 1 -16.13 6.58 -14.31
CA MET A 1 -17.09 6.34 -15.42
C MET A 1 -16.42 5.80 -16.67
N LEU A 2 -15.25 6.30 -17.09
CA LEU A 2 -14.50 5.77 -18.25
C LEU A 2 -14.16 4.27 -18.13
N ALA A 3 -13.69 3.84 -16.94
CA ALA A 3 -13.38 2.43 -16.67
C ALA A 3 -14.61 1.49 -16.75
N PHE A 4 -15.80 2.00 -16.43
CA PHE A 4 -17.04 1.23 -16.52
C PHE A 4 -17.43 0.98 -17.98
N VAL A 5 -17.21 1.97 -18.85
CA VAL A 5 -17.41 1.82 -20.30
C VAL A 5 -16.40 0.86 -20.90
N LEU A 6 -15.13 0.92 -20.49
CA LEU A 6 -14.10 -0.01 -20.96
C LEU A 6 -14.36 -1.46 -20.50
N ALA A 7 -14.91 -1.65 -19.30
CA ALA A 7 -15.26 -2.97 -18.78
C ALA A 7 -16.35 -3.67 -19.61
N LEU A 8 -17.25 -2.93 -20.27
CA LEU A 8 -18.27 -3.51 -21.17
C LEU A 8 -17.67 -4.12 -22.44
N PHE A 9 -16.44 -3.76 -22.81
CA PHE A 9 -15.75 -4.32 -23.98
C PHE A 9 -14.86 -5.52 -23.65
N ILE A 10 -14.70 -5.87 -22.37
CA ILE A 10 -13.93 -7.03 -21.95
C ILE A 10 -14.82 -8.26 -22.06
N HIS A 11 -14.49 -9.17 -22.97
CA HIS A 11 -15.11 -10.50 -23.03
C HIS A 11 -14.41 -11.42 -22.03
N ASP A 12 -15.12 -11.80 -20.97
CA ASP A 12 -14.61 -12.73 -19.94
C ASP A 12 -14.56 -14.17 -20.50
N VAL A 13 -13.36 -14.76 -20.58
CA VAL A 13 -13.18 -16.17 -20.97
C VAL A 13 -12.96 -17.01 -19.71
N PRO A 14 -13.72 -18.12 -19.49
CA PRO A 14 -13.64 -18.97 -18.30
C PRO A 14 -12.22 -19.48 -17.94
N ARG A 15 -11.36 -19.56 -18.95
CA ARG A 15 -9.97 -20.03 -18.87
C ARG A 15 -9.04 -19.05 -18.13
N ASP A 16 -9.44 -17.78 -18.01
CA ASP A 16 -8.61 -16.74 -17.37
C ASP A 16 -8.66 -16.81 -15.84
N TYR A 17 -9.74 -17.37 -15.27
CA TYR A 17 -9.99 -17.43 -13.82
C TYR A 17 -10.26 -18.83 -13.26
N ARG A 18 -10.31 -19.88 -14.10
CA ARG A 18 -10.41 -21.29 -13.66
C ARG A 18 -9.43 -22.18 -14.42
N SER A 19 -8.70 -23.03 -13.70
CA SER A 19 -8.12 -24.23 -14.33
C SER A 19 -9.28 -25.16 -14.75
N GLU A 20 -9.31 -25.62 -16.00
CA GLU A 20 -10.43 -26.36 -16.64
C GLU A 20 -10.77 -27.75 -16.05
N SER A 21 -10.62 -27.99 -14.74
CA SER A 21 -10.80 -29.34 -14.18
C SER A 21 -11.47 -29.44 -12.80
N SER A 22 -12.28 -28.46 -12.36
CA SER A 22 -13.10 -28.70 -11.15
C SER A 22 -14.50 -28.09 -11.16
N GLU A 23 -15.40 -28.71 -11.92
CA GLU A 23 -16.78 -28.86 -11.45
C GLU A 23 -16.81 -29.86 -10.29
N GLN A 24 -16.44 -29.43 -9.07
CA GLN A 24 -16.69 -30.26 -7.89
C GLN A 24 -17.23 -29.41 -6.73
N ARG A 25 -18.46 -29.74 -6.34
CA ARG A 25 -19.26 -29.11 -5.28
C ARG A 25 -18.43 -28.70 -4.05
N ASP A 26 -18.55 -27.43 -3.71
CA ASP A 26 -17.86 -26.69 -2.66
C ASP A 26 -18.28 -27.20 -1.26
N THR A 27 -17.59 -28.22 -0.74
CA THR A 27 -17.88 -28.79 0.59
C THR A 27 -17.14 -27.98 1.68
N PRO A 28 -17.74 -27.69 2.85
CA PRO A 28 -17.08 -26.91 3.92
C PRO A 28 -15.72 -27.48 4.36
N ALA A 29 -15.52 -28.79 4.27
CA ALA A 29 -14.23 -29.44 4.52
C ALA A 29 -13.15 -29.10 3.47
N LYS A 30 -13.52 -28.98 2.19
CA LYS A 30 -12.61 -28.51 1.11
C LYS A 30 -12.28 -27.03 1.29
N LYS A 31 -13.25 -26.20 1.71
CA LYS A 31 -12.99 -24.79 2.06
C LYS A 31 -11.99 -24.67 3.21
N ALA A 32 -12.17 -25.43 4.29
CA ALA A 32 -11.23 -25.45 5.41
C ALA A 32 -9.82 -25.92 4.99
N ALA A 33 -9.72 -26.93 4.12
CA ALA A 33 -8.44 -27.37 3.56
C ALA A 33 -7.79 -26.31 2.65
N MET A 34 -8.61 -25.56 1.90
CA MET A 34 -8.17 -24.44 1.05
C MET A 34 -7.61 -23.27 1.88
N TYR A 35 -8.30 -22.88 2.96
CA TYR A 35 -7.78 -21.91 3.93
C TYR A 35 -6.50 -22.40 4.62
N LYS A 36 -6.41 -23.69 4.94
CA LYS A 36 -5.18 -24.27 5.51
C LYS A 36 -4.00 -24.23 4.52
N LYS A 37 -4.27 -24.36 3.22
CA LYS A 37 -3.25 -24.20 2.16
C LYS A 37 -2.82 -22.74 2.00
N LEU A 38 -3.71 -21.79 2.27
CA LEU A 38 -3.41 -20.36 2.34
C LEU A 38 -2.57 -19.98 3.57
N LEU A 39 -2.60 -20.76 4.65
CA LEU A 39 -1.75 -20.59 5.85
C LEU A 39 -0.29 -21.05 5.63
N ASN A 40 0.23 -20.91 4.41
CA ASN A 40 1.63 -21.16 4.14
C ASN A 40 2.48 -20.00 4.68
N LYS A 41 3.69 -20.30 5.18
CA LYS A 41 4.62 -19.30 5.73
C LYS A 41 4.81 -18.10 4.79
N ARG A 42 4.84 -18.32 3.47
CA ARG A 42 4.99 -17.26 2.47
C ARG A 42 3.79 -16.31 2.44
N THR A 43 2.59 -16.86 2.34
CA THR A 43 1.33 -16.11 2.29
C THR A 43 1.11 -15.33 3.57
N ILE A 44 1.39 -15.94 4.74
CA ILE A 44 1.32 -15.26 6.04
C ILE A 44 2.31 -14.09 6.09
N MET A 45 3.57 -14.30 5.71
CA MET A 45 4.58 -13.23 5.71
C MET A 45 4.20 -12.09 4.76
N TRP A 46 3.57 -12.41 3.63
CA TRP A 46 3.04 -11.39 2.72
C TRP A 46 1.85 -10.65 3.33
N ILE A 47 0.91 -11.35 3.99
CA ILE A 47 -0.22 -10.72 4.71
C ILE A 47 0.27 -9.80 5.83
N VAL A 48 1.30 -10.22 6.58
CA VAL A 48 1.93 -9.37 7.62
C VAL A 48 2.55 -8.12 6.99
N TYR A 49 3.25 -8.28 5.87
CA TYR A 49 3.82 -7.16 5.13
C TYR A 49 2.76 -6.15 4.69
N ILE A 50 1.71 -6.60 3.98
CA ILE A 50 0.67 -5.70 3.48
C ILE A 50 -0.12 -5.06 4.62
N ALA A 51 -0.36 -5.78 5.72
CA ALA A 51 -1.02 -5.23 6.90
C ALA A 51 -0.17 -4.14 7.55
N GLY A 52 1.14 -4.35 7.67
CA GLY A 52 2.06 -3.34 8.19
C GLY A 52 2.12 -2.08 7.33
N VAL A 53 2.30 -2.24 6.01
CA VAL A 53 2.27 -1.09 5.08
C VAL A 53 0.92 -0.38 5.12
N GLN A 54 -0.18 -1.12 5.14
CA GLN A 54 -1.53 -0.54 5.23
C GLN A 54 -1.73 0.23 6.53
N LEU A 55 -1.22 -0.28 7.66
CA LEU A 55 -1.31 0.40 8.96
C LEU A 55 -0.55 1.72 8.92
N GLY A 56 0.73 1.72 8.53
CA GLY A 56 1.51 2.96 8.42
C GLY A 56 0.95 3.92 7.36
N ALA A 57 0.32 3.41 6.29
CA ALA A 57 -0.35 4.24 5.30
C ALA A 57 -1.56 4.98 5.89
N ARG A 58 -2.41 4.28 6.67
CA ARG A 58 -3.66 4.82 7.24
C ARG A 58 -3.42 5.81 8.36
N LEU A 59 -2.46 5.51 9.24
CA LEU A 59 -2.01 6.39 10.33
C LEU A 59 -1.63 7.80 9.86
N ILE A 60 -1.26 7.93 8.59
CA ILE A 60 -0.95 9.21 7.96
C ILE A 60 -2.10 9.67 7.07
N ALA A 61 -2.44 8.89 6.03
CA ALA A 61 -3.23 9.35 4.89
C ALA A 61 -4.64 9.80 5.27
N VAL A 62 -5.30 9.12 6.21
CA VAL A 62 -6.66 9.44 6.65
C VAL A 62 -6.69 10.75 7.42
N TYR A 63 -5.57 11.10 8.07
CA TYR A 63 -5.48 12.21 9.00
C TYR A 63 -4.73 13.42 8.43
N VAL A 64 -4.21 13.37 7.20
CA VAL A 64 -3.51 14.50 6.56
C VAL A 64 -4.31 15.81 6.63
N PRO A 65 -5.62 15.85 6.32
CA PRO A 65 -6.38 17.11 6.42
C PRO A 65 -6.45 17.65 7.85
N ILE A 66 -6.58 16.75 8.83
CA ILE A 66 -6.65 17.09 10.25
C ILE A 66 -5.27 17.55 10.76
N TYR A 67 -4.20 16.88 10.33
CA TYR A 67 -2.82 17.27 10.59
C TYR A 67 -2.51 18.68 10.06
N LEU A 68 -2.89 18.97 8.81
CA LEU A 68 -2.66 20.29 8.22
C LEU A 68 -3.43 21.37 8.99
N ASN A 69 -4.70 21.13 9.32
CA ASN A 69 -5.55 22.15 9.93
C ASN A 69 -5.33 22.32 11.44
N ASN A 70 -5.25 21.22 12.21
CA ASN A 70 -5.21 21.27 13.67
C ASN A 70 -3.79 21.30 14.23
N TYR A 71 -2.82 20.65 13.57
CA TYR A 71 -1.44 20.60 14.08
C TYR A 71 -0.58 21.72 13.49
N LEU A 72 -0.61 21.90 12.17
CA LEU A 72 0.16 22.93 11.47
C LEU A 72 -0.58 24.27 11.34
N HIS A 73 -1.84 24.35 11.79
CA HIS A 73 -2.67 25.57 11.72
C HIS A 73 -2.80 26.14 10.30
N ILE A 74 -2.77 25.27 9.29
CA ILE A 74 -2.90 25.64 7.89
C ILE A 74 -4.39 25.90 7.58
N PRO A 75 -4.72 27.03 6.93
CA PRO A 75 -6.08 27.32 6.48
C PRO A 75 -6.68 26.19 5.61
N ARG A 76 -8.01 26.04 5.67
CA ARG A 76 -8.71 24.93 5.00
C ARG A 76 -8.68 25.03 3.47
N ASP A 77 -8.68 26.25 2.95
CA ASP A 77 -8.54 26.59 1.53
C ASP A 77 -7.16 26.19 0.96
N VAL A 78 -6.10 26.40 1.73
CA VAL A 78 -4.76 25.93 1.36
C VAL A 78 -4.67 24.40 1.48
N SER A 79 -5.27 23.83 2.52
CA SER A 79 -5.27 22.37 2.75
C SER A 79 -5.98 21.60 1.64
N SER A 80 -7.10 22.11 1.11
CA SER A 80 -7.81 21.49 -0.02
C SER A 80 -6.99 21.54 -1.32
N THR A 81 -6.26 22.64 -1.53
CA THR A 81 -5.33 22.79 -2.65
C THR A 81 -4.20 21.77 -2.56
N ILE A 82 -3.56 21.64 -1.39
CA ILE A 82 -2.53 20.60 -1.14
C ILE A 82 -3.09 19.21 -1.44
N ASN A 83 -4.29 18.90 -0.96
CA ASN A 83 -4.91 17.60 -1.18
C ASN A 83 -5.14 17.32 -2.68
N THR A 84 -5.50 18.32 -3.47
CA THR A 84 -5.65 18.19 -4.92
C THR A 84 -4.33 17.82 -5.60
N PHE A 85 -3.23 18.48 -5.22
CA PHE A 85 -1.90 18.13 -5.72
C PHE A 85 -1.44 16.74 -5.26
N VAL A 86 -1.77 16.34 -4.04
CA VAL A 86 -1.50 14.99 -3.52
C VAL A 86 -2.18 13.91 -4.37
N GLN A 87 -3.42 14.14 -4.80
CA GLN A 87 -4.14 13.22 -5.71
C GLN A 87 -3.51 13.19 -7.11
N ALA A 88 -3.04 14.33 -7.62
CA ALA A 88 -2.26 14.36 -8.86
C ALA A 88 -0.93 13.58 -8.71
N ALA A 89 -0.26 13.70 -7.56
CA ALA A 89 0.96 12.96 -7.26
C ALA A 89 0.75 11.44 -7.30
N MET A 90 -0.38 10.97 -6.75
CA MET A 90 -0.76 9.56 -6.79
C MET A 90 -0.84 9.05 -8.24
N LEU A 91 -1.54 9.78 -9.11
CA LEU A 91 -1.67 9.43 -10.52
C LEU A 91 -0.29 9.38 -11.21
N ILE A 92 0.53 10.41 -11.00
CA ILE A 92 1.89 10.45 -11.55
C ILE A 92 2.70 9.25 -11.04
N GLY A 93 2.60 8.93 -9.75
CA GLY A 93 3.26 7.78 -9.14
C GLY A 93 2.96 6.48 -9.88
N TYR A 94 1.69 6.20 -10.19
CA TYR A 94 1.31 4.97 -10.90
C TYR A 94 2.01 4.80 -12.25
N PHE A 95 2.30 5.88 -12.99
CA PHE A 95 3.03 5.80 -14.26
C PHE A 95 4.50 5.38 -14.10
N PHE A 96 5.09 5.55 -12.92
CA PHE A 96 6.48 5.14 -12.64
C PHE A 96 6.62 3.67 -12.24
N ALA A 97 5.51 2.97 -11.93
CA ALA A 97 5.51 1.56 -11.57
C ALA A 97 6.30 0.66 -12.55
N PRO A 98 6.02 0.65 -13.87
CA PRO A 98 6.73 -0.23 -14.80
C PRO A 98 8.21 0.11 -14.94
N PHE A 99 8.60 1.38 -14.76
CA PHE A 99 9.99 1.79 -14.84
C PHE A 99 10.80 1.30 -13.63
N LEU A 100 10.23 1.41 -12.43
CA LEU A 100 10.84 0.91 -11.20
C LEU A 100 11.04 -0.60 -11.27
N GLU A 101 9.97 -1.32 -11.64
CA GLU A 101 9.93 -2.77 -11.74
C GLU A 101 11.00 -3.31 -12.70
N LYS A 102 11.09 -2.78 -13.93
CA LYS A 102 12.13 -3.18 -14.90
C LYS A 102 13.56 -2.91 -14.44
N LYS A 103 13.79 -1.80 -13.73
CA LYS A 103 15.14 -1.37 -13.35
C LYS A 103 15.66 -2.07 -12.10
N MET A 104 14.80 -2.28 -11.10
CA MET A 104 15.21 -2.76 -9.77
C MET A 104 14.66 -4.15 -9.43
N GLY A 105 13.63 -4.61 -10.15
CA GLY A 105 12.83 -5.78 -9.80
C GLY A 105 11.67 -5.43 -8.87
N ALA A 106 10.64 -6.27 -8.88
CA ALA A 106 9.36 -6.01 -8.20
C ALA A 106 9.52 -5.81 -6.68
N ILE A 107 10.22 -6.73 -6.01
CA ILE A 107 10.37 -6.73 -4.54
C ILE A 107 11.25 -5.57 -4.10
N VAL A 108 12.40 -5.37 -4.74
CA VAL A 108 13.31 -4.28 -4.39
C VAL A 108 12.68 -2.92 -4.69
N SER A 109 11.88 -2.79 -5.76
CA SER A 109 11.14 -1.55 -6.06
C SER A 109 10.16 -1.21 -4.95
N VAL A 110 9.37 -2.20 -4.50
CA VAL A 110 8.40 -2.03 -3.42
C VAL A 110 9.08 -1.67 -2.10
N ALA A 111 10.18 -2.35 -1.74
CA ALA A 111 10.97 -2.03 -0.56
C ALA A 111 11.62 -0.64 -0.65
N ALA A 112 12.18 -0.28 -1.81
CA ALA A 112 12.84 1.01 -2.00
C ALA A 112 11.83 2.17 -1.97
N GLY A 113 10.65 2.02 -2.58
CA GLY A 113 9.60 3.04 -2.54
C GLY A 113 9.08 3.25 -1.11
N THR A 114 8.86 2.17 -0.36
CA THR A 114 8.47 2.26 1.06
C THR A 114 9.57 2.87 1.93
N LEU A 115 10.84 2.50 1.75
CA LEU A 115 11.97 3.09 2.48
C LEU A 115 12.19 4.56 2.13
N THR A 116 12.03 4.96 0.86
CA THR A 116 12.20 6.36 0.43
C THR A 116 11.12 7.26 1.03
N CYS A 117 9.96 6.70 1.39
CA CYS A 117 8.94 7.45 2.13
C CYS A 117 9.35 7.76 3.58
N VAL A 118 10.23 6.96 4.21
CA VAL A 118 10.65 7.14 5.61
C VAL A 118 11.28 8.51 5.88
N PRO A 119 12.31 8.99 5.14
CA PRO A 119 12.88 10.31 5.39
C PRO A 119 11.84 11.42 5.21
N VAL A 120 10.93 11.28 4.24
CA VAL A 120 9.84 12.24 4.01
C VAL A 120 8.87 12.26 5.19
N MET A 121 8.55 11.10 5.77
CA MET A 121 7.72 10.99 6.97
C MET A 121 8.39 11.61 8.20
N LEU A 122 9.71 11.42 8.38
CA LEU A 122 10.44 12.01 9.50
C LEU A 122 10.51 13.55 9.39
N LEU A 123 10.65 14.08 8.17
CA LEU A 123 10.55 15.52 7.92
C LEU A 123 9.15 16.04 8.24
N LEU A 124 8.10 15.32 7.82
CA LEU A 124 6.72 15.67 8.14
C LEU A 124 6.43 15.59 9.64
N ALA A 125 6.99 14.63 10.38
CA ALA A 125 6.87 14.57 11.84
C ALA A 125 7.36 15.88 12.51
N ASN A 126 8.42 16.47 11.95
CA ASN A 126 9.02 17.72 12.40
C ASN A 126 8.48 18.95 11.66
N GLY A 127 7.31 18.84 11.02
CA GLY A 127 6.75 19.88 10.15
C GLY A 127 6.65 21.27 10.79
N ARG A 128 6.45 21.34 12.11
CA ARG A 128 6.37 22.59 12.88
C ARG A 128 7.70 23.35 12.94
N HIS A 129 8.82 22.66 12.80
CA HIS A 129 10.16 23.25 12.80
C HIS A 129 10.65 23.63 11.39
N LEU A 130 9.91 23.27 10.33
CA LEU A 130 10.31 23.51 8.94
C LEU A 130 10.09 24.97 8.48
N GLY A 131 9.49 25.83 9.32
CA GLY A 131 9.35 27.25 9.04
C GLY A 131 8.02 27.81 9.55
N SER A 132 7.65 28.99 9.06
CA SER A 132 6.38 29.66 9.42
C SER A 132 5.70 30.27 8.19
N GLY A 133 4.36 30.33 8.22
CA GLY A 133 3.55 30.98 7.19
C GLY A 133 3.59 30.25 5.84
N MET A 134 3.64 31.03 4.74
CA MET A 134 3.56 30.51 3.37
C MET A 134 4.66 29.49 3.04
N VAL A 135 5.87 29.66 3.59
CA VAL A 135 7.00 28.75 3.37
C VAL A 135 6.71 27.34 3.91
N LEU A 136 6.09 27.25 5.10
CA LEU A 136 5.69 25.98 5.69
C LEU A 136 4.65 25.26 4.82
N PHE A 137 3.70 26.00 4.25
CA PHE A 137 2.66 25.42 3.39
C PHE A 137 3.26 24.78 2.14
N VAL A 138 4.19 25.47 1.49
CA VAL A 138 4.86 24.98 0.28
C VAL A 138 5.72 23.76 0.60
N ILE A 139 6.53 23.81 1.66
CA ILE A 139 7.40 22.69 2.06
C ILE A 139 6.56 21.46 2.40
N VAL A 140 5.53 21.61 3.26
CA VAL A 140 4.67 20.49 3.66
C VAL A 140 3.88 19.95 2.47
N GLY A 141 3.40 20.81 1.57
CA GLY A 141 2.74 20.41 0.33
C GLY A 141 3.66 19.57 -0.57
N ILE A 142 4.92 19.99 -0.77
CA ILE A 142 5.92 19.24 -1.54
C ILE A 142 6.24 17.90 -0.86
N LEU A 143 6.42 17.87 0.46
CA LEU A 143 6.69 16.64 1.20
C LEU A 143 5.52 15.65 1.09
N LEU A 144 4.28 16.12 1.22
CA LEU A 144 3.08 15.28 1.05
C LEU A 144 2.91 14.79 -0.39
N PHE A 145 3.20 15.66 -1.37
CA PHE A 145 3.23 15.29 -2.78
C PHE A 145 4.25 14.17 -3.03
N LEU A 146 5.49 14.35 -2.56
CA LEU A 146 6.57 13.37 -2.74
C LEU A 146 6.23 12.05 -2.05
N ARG A 147 5.80 12.08 -0.77
CA ARG A 147 5.40 10.88 -0.02
C ARG A 147 4.30 10.12 -0.76
N THR A 148 3.29 10.83 -1.24
CA THR A 148 2.14 10.20 -1.89
C THR A 148 2.52 9.64 -3.26
N GLY A 149 3.26 10.40 -4.08
CA GLY A 149 3.74 9.91 -5.36
C GLY A 149 4.62 8.66 -5.22
N LEU A 150 5.59 8.69 -4.30
CA LEU A 150 6.49 7.56 -4.05
C LEU A 150 5.77 6.31 -3.53
N ALA A 151 4.87 6.46 -2.55
CA ALA A 151 4.13 5.34 -1.99
C ALA A 151 3.19 4.68 -3.02
N ASN A 152 2.58 5.48 -3.90
CA ASN A 152 1.66 4.98 -4.92
C ASN A 152 2.40 4.43 -6.15
N ALA A 153 3.64 4.85 -6.41
CA ALA A 153 4.44 4.28 -7.51
C ALA A 153 4.71 2.78 -7.38
N THR A 154 4.71 2.26 -6.15
CA THR A 154 4.94 0.82 -5.89
C THR A 154 3.66 0.02 -5.75
N MET A 155 2.49 0.66 -5.67
CA MET A 155 1.22 -0.02 -5.42
C MET A 155 0.79 -0.96 -6.57
N PRO A 156 0.93 -0.60 -7.87
CA PRO A 156 0.64 -1.53 -8.97
C PRO A 156 1.52 -2.79 -8.92
N ILE A 157 2.83 -2.61 -8.67
CA ILE A 157 3.80 -3.71 -8.52
C ILE A 157 3.38 -4.64 -7.37
N GLN A 158 2.96 -4.08 -6.24
CA GLN A 158 2.52 -4.85 -5.08
C GLN A 158 1.26 -5.69 -5.37
N GLN A 159 0.30 -5.13 -6.12
CA GLN A 159 -0.91 -5.85 -6.54
C GLN A 159 -0.57 -7.00 -7.52
N GLU A 160 0.38 -6.77 -8.41
CA GLU A 160 0.81 -7.80 -9.36
C GLU A 160 1.54 -8.95 -8.66
N VAL A 161 2.49 -8.62 -7.77
CA VAL A 161 3.20 -9.63 -6.98
C VAL A 161 2.23 -10.48 -6.14
N GLN A 162 1.15 -9.88 -5.60
CA GLN A 162 0.09 -10.63 -4.92
C GLN A 162 -0.56 -11.70 -5.80
N MET A 163 -0.81 -11.36 -7.06
CA MET A 163 -1.46 -12.26 -8.02
C MET A 163 -0.54 -13.40 -8.48
N VAL A 164 0.78 -13.19 -8.45
CA VAL A 164 1.78 -14.22 -8.81
C VAL A 164 2.17 -15.12 -7.63
N ILE A 165 2.18 -14.61 -6.40
CA ILE A 165 2.51 -15.41 -5.19
C ILE A 165 1.43 -16.45 -4.87
N VAL A 166 0.18 -16.21 -5.30
CA VAL A 166 -0.98 -17.04 -4.96
C VAL A 166 -1.53 -17.77 -6.19
N ASP A 167 -1.68 -19.09 -6.06
CA ASP A 167 -2.28 -19.95 -7.09
C ASP A 167 -3.66 -19.41 -7.54
N LYS A 168 -3.97 -19.50 -8.85
CA LYS A 168 -5.19 -18.94 -9.47
C LYS A 168 -6.48 -19.26 -8.68
N ASP A 169 -6.64 -20.51 -8.26
CA ASP A 169 -7.83 -20.99 -7.53
C ASP A 169 -7.94 -20.45 -6.10
N LEU A 170 -6.82 -20.00 -5.52
CA LEU A 170 -6.74 -19.48 -4.16
C LEU A 170 -6.86 -17.95 -4.09
N ARG A 171 -6.76 -17.24 -5.22
CA ARG A 171 -6.80 -15.78 -5.28
C ARG A 171 -8.06 -15.18 -4.65
N PRO A 172 -9.30 -15.69 -4.89
CA PRO A 172 -10.49 -15.12 -4.28
C PRO A 172 -10.49 -15.22 -2.74
N ALA A 173 -10.09 -16.37 -2.21
CA ALA A 173 -10.00 -16.55 -0.76
C ALA A 173 -8.86 -15.76 -0.13
N PHE A 174 -7.72 -15.64 -0.83
CA PHE A 174 -6.63 -14.77 -0.41
C PHE A 174 -7.08 -13.32 -0.32
N THR A 175 -7.74 -12.78 -1.35
CA THR A 175 -8.31 -11.42 -1.32
C THR A 175 -9.25 -11.24 -0.12
N GLY A 176 -10.10 -12.23 0.18
CA GLY A 176 -10.94 -12.20 1.39
C GLY A 176 -10.13 -12.07 2.69
N VAL A 177 -9.05 -12.85 2.83
CA VAL A 177 -8.16 -12.77 4.01
C VAL A 177 -7.45 -11.41 4.09
N VAL A 178 -7.00 -10.88 2.95
CA VAL A 178 -6.40 -9.52 2.89
C VAL A 178 -7.39 -8.46 3.37
N GLN A 179 -8.65 -8.53 2.96
CA GLN A 179 -9.66 -7.57 3.40
C GLN A 179 -9.95 -7.67 4.91
N ILE A 180 -9.96 -8.89 5.47
CA ILE A 180 -10.06 -9.07 6.92
C ILE A 180 -8.86 -8.44 7.62
N ALA A 181 -7.64 -8.66 7.11
CA ALA A 181 -6.44 -8.04 7.67
C ALA A 181 -6.52 -6.50 7.61
N TYR A 182 -7.02 -5.93 6.53
CA TYR A 182 -7.25 -4.48 6.41
C TYR A 182 -8.33 -3.97 7.35
N ALA A 183 -9.39 -4.73 7.61
CA ALA A 183 -10.41 -4.39 8.59
C ALA A 183 -9.83 -4.36 10.01
N VAL A 184 -9.03 -5.36 10.38
CA VAL A 184 -8.33 -5.41 11.67
C VAL A 184 -7.37 -4.23 11.82
N VAL A 185 -6.59 -3.94 10.77
CA VAL A 185 -5.71 -2.76 10.73
C VAL A 185 -6.51 -1.46 10.91
N GLY A 186 -7.69 -1.36 10.29
CA GLY A 186 -8.58 -0.20 10.43
C GLY A 186 -9.09 -0.01 11.86
N ILE A 187 -9.39 -1.10 12.57
CA ILE A 187 -9.79 -1.04 13.99
C ILE A 187 -8.61 -0.55 14.85
N ILE A 188 -7.41 -1.08 14.64
CA ILE A 188 -6.20 -0.68 15.37
C ILE A 188 -5.90 0.82 15.13
N ASP A 189 -5.98 1.26 13.88
CA ASP A 189 -5.80 2.67 13.49
C ASP A 189 -6.85 3.58 14.14
N GLY A 190 -8.12 3.17 14.16
CA GLY A 190 -9.19 3.91 14.83
C GLY A 190 -8.98 4.05 16.34
N LEU A 191 -8.60 2.96 17.01
CA LEU A 191 -8.29 2.99 18.45
C LEU A 191 -7.07 3.86 18.75
N PHE A 192 -5.99 3.74 17.96
CA PHE A 192 -4.83 4.61 18.09
C PHE A 192 -5.22 6.09 17.94
N THR A 193 -6.16 6.37 17.05
CA THR A 193 -6.64 7.73 16.79
C THR A 193 -7.41 8.31 17.97
N GLU A 194 -8.37 7.55 18.49
CA GLU A 194 -9.21 7.97 19.61
C GLU A 194 -8.38 8.17 20.90
N PHE A 195 -7.48 7.23 21.20
CA PHE A 195 -6.74 7.27 22.46
C PHE A 195 -5.48 8.16 22.42
N TYR A 196 -4.83 8.28 21.27
CA TYR A 196 -3.51 8.92 21.20
C TYR A 196 -3.49 10.15 20.29
N LEU A 197 -4.00 10.03 19.06
CA LEU A 197 -3.89 11.09 18.04
C LEU A 197 -4.68 12.35 18.40
N PHE A 198 -5.88 12.21 18.96
CA PHE A 198 -6.72 13.37 19.31
C PHE A 198 -6.50 13.91 20.73
N ASN A 199 -5.93 13.11 21.63
CA ASN A 199 -5.70 13.54 23.01
C ASN A 199 -4.40 14.33 23.21
N THR A 200 -3.44 14.21 22.29
CA THR A 200 -2.13 14.89 22.40
C THR A 200 -1.82 15.65 21.12
N GLN A 201 -1.41 16.92 21.23
CA GLN A 201 -0.98 17.68 20.04
C GLN A 201 0.22 17.01 19.35
N ASP A 202 1.13 16.41 20.11
CA ASP A 202 2.27 15.65 19.58
C ASP A 202 1.88 14.29 18.99
N GLY A 203 0.63 13.85 19.21
CA GLY A 203 0.10 12.59 18.68
C GLY A 203 0.27 12.49 17.16
N TYR A 204 0.15 13.61 16.45
CA TYR A 204 0.34 13.65 15.00
C TYR A 204 1.79 13.42 14.57
N ALA A 205 2.76 14.05 15.25
CA ALA A 205 4.18 13.81 14.97
C ALA A 205 4.54 12.34 15.29
N ASN A 206 4.04 11.83 16.41
CA ASN A 206 4.23 10.44 16.83
C ASN A 206 3.65 9.43 15.83
N ALA A 207 2.51 9.74 15.20
CA ALA A 207 1.96 8.90 14.13
C ALA A 207 2.93 8.75 12.95
N TYR A 208 3.61 9.83 12.54
CA TYR A 208 4.64 9.77 11.49
C TYR A 208 5.86 8.97 11.92
N TYR A 209 6.31 9.08 13.17
CA TYR A 209 7.40 8.27 13.71
C TYR A 209 7.06 6.78 13.76
N ILE A 210 5.86 6.43 14.23
CA ILE A 210 5.39 5.04 14.29
C ILE A 210 5.27 4.47 12.87
N ALA A 211 4.66 5.22 11.94
CA ALA A 211 4.56 4.82 10.55
C ALA A 211 5.94 4.60 9.89
N ALA A 212 6.91 5.49 10.17
CA ALA A 212 8.27 5.33 9.70
C ALA A 212 8.92 4.03 10.19
N VAL A 213 8.79 3.70 11.49
CA VAL A 213 9.31 2.45 12.06
C VAL A 213 8.64 1.23 11.42
N ILE A 214 7.31 1.26 11.28
CA ILE A 214 6.55 0.17 10.62
C ILE A 214 7.03 -0.02 9.18
N TYR A 215 7.25 1.07 8.45
CA TYR A 215 7.72 1.02 7.06
C TYR A 215 9.13 0.42 6.97
N VAL A 216 10.05 0.81 7.86
CA VAL A 216 11.40 0.20 7.91
C VAL A 216 11.30 -1.30 8.17
N ILE A 217 10.51 -1.72 9.17
CA ILE A 217 10.32 -3.15 9.49
C ILE A 217 9.72 -3.91 8.31
N ALA A 218 8.69 -3.35 7.68
CA ALA A 218 8.01 -3.94 6.53
C ALA A 218 8.96 -4.08 5.33
N SER A 219 9.76 -3.07 5.04
CA SER A 219 10.75 -3.11 3.95
C SER A 219 11.87 -4.12 4.23
N VAL A 220 12.37 -4.19 5.47
CA VAL A 220 13.37 -5.21 5.85
C VAL A 220 12.80 -6.62 5.73
N LEU A 221 11.57 -6.85 6.21
CA LEU A 221 10.88 -8.13 6.06
C LEU A 221 10.78 -8.52 4.58
N LEU A 222 10.36 -7.58 3.72
CA LEU A 222 10.21 -7.82 2.30
C LEU A 222 11.56 -8.12 1.62
N LEU A 223 12.62 -7.41 1.97
CA LEU A 223 13.97 -7.65 1.42
C LEU A 223 14.54 -9.00 1.88
N VAL A 224 14.45 -9.33 3.16
CA VAL A 224 15.05 -10.56 3.72
C VAL A 224 14.32 -11.81 3.23
N PHE A 225 12.98 -11.78 3.21
CA PHE A 225 12.18 -12.97 2.88
C PHE A 225 11.88 -13.14 1.40
N PHE A 226 11.78 -12.05 0.63
CA PHE A 226 11.32 -12.11 -0.75
C PHE A 226 12.38 -11.67 -1.79
N ALA A 227 13.38 -10.83 -1.46
CA ALA A 227 14.27 -10.30 -2.50
C ALA A 227 15.14 -11.38 -3.15
N LYS A 228 15.67 -12.35 -2.40
CA LYS A 228 16.56 -13.37 -2.98
C LYS A 228 15.89 -14.29 -4.00
N LYS A 229 14.59 -14.56 -3.85
CA LYS A 229 13.88 -15.57 -4.66
C LYS A 229 12.83 -14.98 -5.60
N TYR A 230 12.32 -13.79 -5.29
CA TYR A 230 11.14 -13.23 -5.96
C TYR A 230 11.37 -11.84 -6.56
N ASN A 231 12.60 -11.30 -6.54
CA ASN A 231 12.83 -9.95 -7.05
C ASN A 231 12.45 -9.77 -8.52
N ARG A 232 12.63 -10.80 -9.36
CA ARG A 232 12.24 -10.79 -10.78
C ARG A 232 11.08 -11.75 -11.07
N ILE A 233 10.18 -11.92 -10.09
CA ILE A 233 9.04 -12.85 -10.22
C ILE A 233 8.12 -12.44 -11.38
N LEU A 234 7.97 -11.15 -11.63
CA LEU A 234 7.13 -10.60 -12.70
C LEU A 234 7.76 -10.80 -14.08
N GLU A 235 9.05 -10.48 -14.25
CA GLU A 235 9.82 -10.76 -15.48
C GLU A 235 9.72 -12.24 -15.91
N ASN A 236 9.84 -13.18 -14.97
CA ASN A 236 9.70 -14.61 -15.24
C ASN A 236 8.25 -15.01 -15.56
N SER A 237 7.26 -14.38 -14.93
CA SER A 237 5.84 -14.65 -15.19
C SER A 237 5.45 -14.20 -16.59
N HIS A 238 5.81 -12.98 -17.00
CA HIS A 238 5.52 -12.46 -18.34
C HIS A 238 6.18 -13.30 -19.43
N ALA A 239 7.43 -13.73 -19.23
CA ALA A 239 8.12 -14.61 -20.17
C ALA A 239 7.49 -16.02 -20.30
N SER A 240 6.67 -16.43 -19.33
CA SER A 240 5.94 -17.70 -19.34
C SER A 240 4.58 -17.59 -20.05
N GLU A 241 3.99 -16.39 -20.08
CA GLU A 241 2.71 -16.11 -20.75
C GLU A 241 2.89 -15.78 -22.25
N GLU A 242 4.08 -15.35 -22.67
CA GLU A 242 4.43 -15.12 -24.08
C GLU A 242 4.80 -16.40 -24.88
N LYS A 243 4.78 -17.59 -24.24
CA LYS A 243 5.04 -18.89 -24.88
C LYS A 243 3.77 -19.73 -25.01
#